data_AF-A0A7C0WU86-F1
#
_entry.id   AF-A0A7C0WU86-F1
#
_cell.length_a   1.000
_cell.length_b   1.000
_cell.length_c   1.000
_cell.angle_alpha   90.00
_cell.angle_beta   90.00
_cell.angle_gamma   90.00
#
_symmetry.space_group_name_H-M   'P 1'
#
loop_
_entity.id
_entity.type
_entity.pdbx_description
1 polymer ?
#
loop_
_entity_poly.entity_id
_entity_poly.type
_entity_poly.pdbx_seq_one_letter_code
_entity_poly.pdbx_strand_id
1 'polypeptide(L)'
;MNAEEQKNLRRIYFEIITPTPLPTGEQVFISGSDPTLGNWKPDGLPLTRVEDRVWKAEAVLPADHSVEYKITRGSWDSEEVLPDGTVPSNYRISAGGDRIVRHTVLAWRDGRYGTET
;
A
#
# COMPACT_ATOMS: atom_id res chain seq x y z
N MET A 1 -34.90 -4.04 4.96
CA MET A 1 -33.51 -3.75 4.57
C MET A 1 -33.54 -2.41 3.88
N ASN A 2 -33.03 -1.38 4.56
CA ASN A 2 -33.23 0.02 4.16
C ASN A 2 -32.11 0.44 3.21
N ALA A 3 -32.46 1.22 2.19
CA ALA A 3 -31.58 1.69 1.13
C ALA A 3 -30.44 2.65 1.60
N GLU A 4 -30.34 2.92 2.91
CA GLU A 4 -29.27 3.73 3.51
C GLU A 4 -27.94 2.98 3.68
N GLU A 5 -27.93 1.65 3.55
CA GLU A 5 -26.73 0.81 3.53
C GLU A 5 -26.12 0.64 2.14
N GLN A 6 -26.50 1.47 1.16
CA GLN A 6 -25.71 1.62 -0.06
C GLN A 6 -24.40 2.33 0.32
N LYS A 7 -23.47 1.57 0.93
CA LYS A 7 -22.19 2.04 1.46
C LYS A 7 -21.60 3.04 0.49
N ASN A 8 -21.33 4.25 0.98
CA ASN A 8 -20.48 5.22 0.31
C ASN A 8 -19.11 4.56 0.13
N LEU A 9 -18.94 3.87 -1.00
CA LEU A 9 -17.73 3.18 -1.40
C LEU A 9 -17.04 4.00 -2.47
N ARG A 10 -15.73 3.85 -2.54
CA ARG A 10 -14.86 4.46 -3.55
C ARG A 10 -13.81 3.48 -4.03
N ARG A 11 -13.30 3.72 -5.22
CA ARG A 11 -12.17 2.99 -5.79
C ARG A 11 -10.88 3.75 -5.53
N ILE A 12 -9.94 3.08 -4.88
CA ILE A 12 -8.57 3.55 -4.73
C ILE A 12 -7.67 2.72 -5.62
N TYR A 13 -6.95 3.40 -6.50
CA TYR A 13 -5.94 2.81 -7.36
C TYR A 13 -4.56 3.08 -6.78
N PHE A 14 -3.90 2.04 -6.28
CA PHE A 14 -2.53 2.12 -5.81
C PHE A 14 -1.58 1.91 -6.99
N GLU A 15 -0.58 2.77 -7.08
CA GLU A 15 0.58 2.65 -7.97
C GLU A 15 1.84 2.88 -7.12
N ILE A 16 2.52 1.78 -6.83
CA ILE A 16 3.72 1.75 -5.99
C ILE A 16 4.94 1.55 -6.86
N ILE A 17 5.93 2.40 -6.68
CA ILE A 17 7.18 2.40 -7.44
C ILE A 17 8.33 1.99 -6.50
N THR A 18 9.12 1.02 -6.91
CA THR A 18 10.37 0.65 -6.21
C THR A 18 11.57 1.29 -6.92
N PRO A 19 12.63 1.70 -6.20
CA PRO A 19 13.79 2.37 -6.78
C PRO A 19 14.57 1.42 -7.70
N THR A 20 14.68 0.16 -7.27
CA THR A 20 15.29 -0.94 -8.01
C THR A 20 14.25 -2.00 -8.37
N PRO A 21 14.43 -2.75 -9.47
CA PRO A 21 13.58 -3.90 -9.77
C PRO A 21 13.71 -4.96 -8.68
N LEU A 22 12.58 -5.43 -8.14
CA LEU A 22 12.61 -6.55 -7.20
C LEU A 22 12.87 -7.88 -7.95
N PRO A 23 13.66 -8.80 -7.39
CA PRO A 23 13.85 -10.14 -7.95
C PRO A 23 12.56 -10.94 -8.10
N THR A 24 12.57 -11.94 -8.99
CA THR A 24 11.45 -12.89 -9.13
C THR A 24 11.13 -13.55 -7.80
N GLY A 25 9.85 -13.61 -7.45
CA GLY A 25 9.35 -14.19 -6.20
C GLY A 25 9.10 -13.14 -5.09
N GLU A 26 9.65 -11.93 -5.23
CA GLU A 26 9.27 -10.81 -4.39
C GLU A 26 7.88 -10.28 -4.74
N GLN A 27 7.19 -9.72 -3.75
CA GLN A 27 5.83 -9.24 -3.85
C GLN A 27 5.69 -7.95 -3.03
N VAL A 28 4.92 -6.97 -3.52
CA VAL A 28 4.57 -5.76 -2.77
C VAL A 28 3.12 -5.85 -2.31
N PHE A 29 2.84 -5.36 -1.10
CA PHE A 29 1.50 -5.34 -0.50
C PHE A 29 1.15 -3.96 0.05
N ILE A 30 -0.15 -3.66 0.09
CA ILE A 30 -0.71 -2.65 1.01
C ILE A 30 -1.22 -3.39 2.24
N SER A 31 -0.81 -2.93 3.43
CA SER A 31 -1.35 -3.36 4.72
C SER A 31 -2.08 -2.19 5.36
N GLY A 32 -3.35 -2.34 5.74
CA GLY A 32 -4.11 -1.21 6.26
C GLY A 32 -5.22 -1.55 7.24
N SER A 33 -5.84 -0.49 7.77
CA SER A 33 -6.86 -0.57 8.81
C SER A 33 -8.19 -1.16 8.35
N ASP A 34 -8.45 -1.16 7.04
CA ASP A 34 -9.66 -1.71 6.44
C ASP A 34 -9.49 -3.21 6.11
N PRO A 35 -10.55 -4.03 6.22
CA PRO A 35 -10.49 -5.45 5.87
C PRO A 35 -10.02 -5.75 4.44
N THR A 36 -10.35 -4.89 3.47
CA THR A 36 -9.88 -5.00 2.09
C THR A 36 -8.37 -4.78 1.96
N LEU A 37 -7.76 -4.09 2.93
CA LEU A 37 -6.31 -3.91 3.06
C LEU A 37 -5.68 -4.89 4.07
N GLY A 38 -6.44 -5.90 4.52
CA GLY A 38 -5.92 -6.99 5.33
C GLY A 38 -5.93 -6.78 6.85
N ASN A 39 -6.58 -5.75 7.40
CA ASN A 39 -6.64 -5.49 8.84
C ASN A 39 -5.26 -5.53 9.53
N TRP A 40 -4.29 -4.80 8.98
CA TRP A 40 -2.90 -4.77 9.46
C TRP A 40 -2.18 -6.12 9.41
N LYS A 41 -2.56 -7.02 8.51
CA LYS A 41 -1.69 -8.13 8.11
C LYS A 41 -0.64 -7.61 7.12
N PRO A 42 0.66 -7.94 7.30
CA PRO A 42 1.70 -7.39 6.43
C PRO A 42 1.58 -7.88 4.99
N ASP A 43 0.85 -8.97 4.73
CA ASP A 43 0.55 -9.55 3.42
C ASP A 43 -0.90 -9.26 2.96
N GLY A 44 -1.45 -8.10 3.35
CA GLY A 44 -2.86 -7.73 3.17
C GLY A 44 -3.38 -7.73 1.72
N LEU A 45 -3.26 -6.62 1.01
CA LEU A 45 -3.65 -6.49 -0.40
C LEU A 45 -2.42 -6.67 -1.30
N PRO A 46 -2.30 -7.76 -2.07
CA PRO A 46 -1.19 -7.96 -2.99
C PRO A 46 -1.31 -7.04 -4.22
N LEU A 47 -0.18 -6.47 -4.66
CA LEU A 47 -0.12 -5.68 -5.89
C LEU A 47 0.36 -6.50 -7.09
N THR A 48 -0.21 -6.26 -8.25
CA THR A 48 0.28 -6.85 -9.49
C THR A 48 1.50 -6.08 -10.00
N ARG A 49 2.61 -6.77 -10.25
CA ARG A 49 3.75 -6.19 -10.97
C ARG A 49 3.37 -6.00 -12.44
N VAL A 50 3.33 -4.75 -12.88
CA VAL A 50 2.96 -4.40 -14.28
C VAL A 50 4.18 -4.00 -15.11
N GLU A 51 5.25 -3.55 -14.46
CA GLU A 51 6.56 -3.26 -15.05
C GLU A 51 7.65 -3.60 -14.02
N ASP A 52 8.93 -3.55 -14.42
CA ASP A 52 10.08 -3.92 -13.57
C ASP A 52 10.05 -3.27 -12.18
N ARG A 53 9.56 -2.04 -12.09
CA ARG A 53 9.52 -1.24 -10.86
C ARG A 53 8.13 -0.79 -10.44
N VAL A 54 7.08 -1.17 -11.18
CA VAL A 54 5.73 -0.62 -11.00
C VAL A 54 4.77 -1.72 -10.57
N TRP A 55 4.12 -1.48 -9.43
CA TRP A 55 3.18 -2.38 -8.78
C TRP A 55 1.83 -1.71 -8.65
N LYS A 56 0.74 -2.38 -9.02
CA LYS A 56 -0.61 -1.80 -9.03
C LYS A 56 -1.65 -2.69 -8.35
N ALA A 57 -2.59 -2.08 -7.66
CA ALA A 57 -3.79 -2.74 -7.16
C ALA A 57 -4.96 -1.76 -7.12
N GLU A 58 -6.16 -2.31 -7.10
CA GLU A 58 -7.38 -1.57 -6.84
C GLU A 58 -8.00 -2.07 -5.53
N ALA A 59 -8.44 -1.13 -4.69
CA ALA A 59 -9.20 -1.42 -3.48
C ALA A 59 -10.53 -0.65 -3.49
N VAL A 60 -11.60 -1.32 -3.08
CA VAL A 60 -12.89 -0.67 -2.81
C VAL A 60 -12.95 -0.37 -1.33
N LEU A 61 -12.87 0.92 -0.97
CA LEU A 61 -12.79 1.37 0.42
C LEU A 61 -14.00 2.24 0.79
N PRO A 62 -14.28 2.43 2.09
CA PRO A 62 -15.23 3.44 2.55
C PRO A 62 -14.82 4.85 2.11
N ALA A 63 -15.82 5.64 1.72
CA ALA A 63 -15.69 7.02 1.25
C ALA A 63 -16.03 8.06 2.34
N ASP A 64 -16.67 7.65 3.43
CA ASP A 64 -17.17 8.52 4.50
C ASP A 64 -16.15 8.78 5.63
N HIS A 65 -15.09 7.97 5.73
CA HIS A 65 -14.03 8.15 6.72
C HIS A 65 -12.63 7.88 6.14
N SER A 66 -11.61 8.20 6.94
CA SER A 66 -10.23 7.97 6.55
C SER A 66 -9.79 6.53 6.78
N VAL A 67 -9.06 5.96 5.82
CA VAL A 67 -8.40 4.65 5.96
C VAL A 67 -6.90 4.86 6.09
N GLU A 68 -6.26 4.09 6.97
CA GLU A 68 -4.82 4.12 7.16
C GLU A 68 -4.15 2.90 6.51
N TYR A 69 -2.92 3.08 6.04
CA TYR A 69 -2.16 2.01 5.40
C TYR A 69 -0.64 2.19 5.51
N LYS A 70 0.06 1.10 5.22
CA LYS A 70 1.50 0.96 5.06
C LYS A 70 1.81 0.10 3.84
N ILE A 71 3.06 0.12 3.41
CA ILE A 71 3.57 -0.65 2.28
C ILE A 71 4.63 -1.63 2.80
N THR A 72 4.57 -2.88 2.33
CA THR A 72 5.47 -3.95 2.77
C THR A 72 5.84 -4.86 1.60
N ARG A 73 6.80 -5.77 1.83
CA ARG A 73 7.00 -6.97 1.02
C ARG A 73 6.49 -8.26 1.68
N GLY A 74 5.39 -8.17 2.44
CA GLY A 74 4.73 -9.32 3.07
C GLY A 74 5.16 -9.61 4.51
N SER A 75 6.10 -8.85 5.07
CA SER A 75 6.49 -8.89 6.49
C SER A 75 6.69 -7.48 7.03
N TRP A 76 6.56 -7.30 8.36
CA TRP A 76 6.93 -6.06 9.04
C TRP A 76 8.43 -5.82 9.09
N ASP A 77 9.23 -6.87 8.91
CA ASP A 77 10.69 -6.75 8.73
C ASP A 77 11.05 -6.22 7.34
N SER A 78 10.10 -6.26 6.39
CA SER A 78 10.22 -5.73 5.04
C SER A 78 9.21 -4.61 4.77
N GLU A 79 8.85 -3.84 5.80
CA GLU A 79 8.08 -2.60 5.63
C GLU A 79 8.92 -1.48 5.02
N GLU A 80 8.26 -0.52 4.39
CA GLU A 80 8.90 0.71 3.95
C GLU A 80 9.55 1.45 5.13
N VAL A 81 10.74 1.98 4.89
CA VAL A 81 11.39 2.97 5.74
C VAL A 81 11.80 4.18 4.91
N LEU A 82 11.95 5.31 5.60
CA LEU A 82 12.61 6.48 5.05
C LEU A 82 14.11 6.17 4.78
N PRO A 83 14.81 6.99 3.96
CA PRO A 83 16.22 6.74 3.64
C PRO A 83 17.16 6.68 4.86
N ASP A 84 16.78 7.29 5.99
CA ASP A 84 17.52 7.23 7.25
C ASP A 84 17.22 5.97 8.10
N GLY A 85 16.38 5.07 7.59
CA GLY A 85 15.92 3.86 8.28
C GLY A 85 14.72 4.06 9.20
N THR A 86 14.20 5.29 9.32
CA THR A 86 13.03 5.59 10.15
C THR A 86 11.78 4.98 9.53
N VAL A 87 10.99 4.24 10.33
CA VAL A 87 9.66 3.76 9.90
C VAL A 87 8.70 4.97 9.84
N PRO A 88 8.11 5.29 8.68
CA PRO A 88 7.16 6.38 8.57
C PRO A 88 5.89 6.11 9.39
N SER A 89 5.19 7.18 9.75
CA SER A 89 3.83 7.08 10.28
C SER A 89 2.90 6.47 9.22
N ASN A 90 1.78 5.89 9.67
CA ASN A 90 0.75 5.36 8.76
C ASN A 90 0.33 6.43 7.74
N TYR A 91 0.29 6.05 6.47
CA TYR A 91 -0.28 6.88 5.43
C TYR A 91 -1.80 6.88 5.56
N ARG A 92 -2.44 7.98 5.13
CA ARG A 92 -3.88 8.17 5.28
C ARG A 92 -4.54 8.52 3.96
N ILE A 93 -5.64 7.83 3.67
CA ILE A 93 -6.56 8.16 2.59
C ILE A 93 -7.78 8.82 3.24
N SER A 94 -7.84 10.15 3.23
CA SER A 94 -8.98 10.91 3.78
C SER A 94 -10.30 10.51 3.13
N ALA A 95 -11.43 10.72 3.82
CA ALA A 95 -12.77 10.58 3.24
C ALA A 95 -12.91 11.36 1.90
N GLY A 96 -13.75 10.88 0.99
CA GLY A 96 -13.95 11.45 -0.34
C GLY A 96 -14.24 10.39 -1.40
N GLY A 97 -14.16 10.76 -2.68
CA GLY A 97 -14.42 9.84 -3.79
C GLY A 97 -13.21 9.02 -4.23
N ASP A 98 -13.30 8.50 -5.45
CA ASP A 98 -12.26 7.73 -6.12
C ASP A 98 -10.93 8.50 -6.20
N ARG A 99 -9.81 7.77 -6.10
CA ARG A 99 -8.49 8.40 -6.07
C ARG A 99 -7.39 7.46 -6.58
N ILE A 100 -6.38 8.06 -7.21
CA ILE A 100 -5.11 7.39 -7.49
C ILE A 100 -4.11 7.77 -6.39
N VAL A 101 -3.49 6.76 -5.77
CA VAL A 101 -2.41 6.90 -4.81
C VAL A 101 -1.13 6.45 -5.50
N ARG A 102 -0.24 7.40 -5.78
CA ARG A 102 1.11 7.15 -6.28
C ARG A 102 2.11 7.30 -5.16
N HIS A 103 2.97 6.30 -4.97
CA HIS A 103 3.96 6.31 -3.89
C HIS A 103 5.25 5.61 -4.32
N THR A 104 6.39 6.16 -3.93
CA THR A 104 7.71 5.57 -4.19
C THR A 104 8.32 5.12 -2.88
N VAL A 105 8.57 3.82 -2.73
CA VAL A 105 9.20 3.26 -1.54
C VAL A 105 10.72 3.38 -1.67
N LEU A 106 11.36 4.29 -0.95
CA LEU A 106 12.79 4.57 -1.14
C LEU A 106 13.71 3.51 -0.50
N ALA A 107 13.27 2.90 0.60
CA ALA A 107 14.03 1.90 1.32
C ALA A 107 13.12 0.90 2.02
N TRP A 108 13.68 -0.27 2.33
CA TRP A 108 13.01 -1.34 3.06
C TRP A 108 13.75 -1.59 4.37
N ARG A 109 13.00 -1.94 5.43
CA ARG A 109 13.52 -2.10 6.79
C ARG A 109 14.62 -3.16 6.91
N ASP A 110 14.57 -4.21 6.12
CA ASP A 110 15.60 -5.27 6.07
C ASP A 110 16.86 -4.86 5.30
N GLY A 111 16.93 -3.62 4.80
CA GLY A 111 18.07 -3.07 4.08
C GLY A 111 18.23 -3.59 2.65
N ARG A 112 17.28 -4.38 2.13
CA ARG A 112 17.34 -4.92 0.76
C ARG A 112 16.66 -3.98 -0.22
N TYR A 113 17.18 -3.89 -1.44
CA TYR A 113 16.54 -3.25 -2.60
C TYR A 113 16.17 -1.76 -2.43
N GLY A 114 16.83 -1.05 -1.51
CA GLY A 114 16.72 0.41 -1.39
C GLY A 114 17.39 1.14 -2.56
N THR A 115 17.34 2.47 -2.56
CA THR A 115 18.14 3.29 -3.48
C THR A 115 19.62 3.00 -3.29
N GLU A 116 20.35 2.77 -4.38
CA GLU A 116 21.82 2.78 -4.36
C GLU A 116 22.30 4.16 -3.89
N THR A 117 23.14 4.20 -2.86
CA THR A 117 23.83 5.39 -2.35
C THR A 117 25.12 5.65 -3.08
#